data_AF-A0A960D5J0-F1
#
_entry.id   AF-A0A960D5J0-F1
#
_cell.length_a   1.000
_cell.length_b   1.000
_cell.length_c   1.000
_cell.angle_alpha   90.00
_cell.angle_beta   90.00
_cell.angle_gamma   90.00
#
_symmetry.space_group_name_H-M   'P 1'
#
loop_
_entity.id
_entity.type
_entity.pdbx_description
1 polymer ?
#
loop_
_entity_poly.entity_id
_entity_poly.type
_entity_poly.pdbx_seq_one_letter_code
_entity_poly.pdbx_strand_id
1 'polypeptide(L)'
;MLAGSAATALLAVAGCTTVTGGKGTVNAADAPAYRTSMSVSVSESAASSSARESQRQASLTTQAMHDTCETLSTTSADAIDLVNAYVDAFNEGGTNVTATEGPAIDALNQSADAVAASVTAVIPDEMRDAFDAWVDGARATAKAIATKASPGEFNDAVDSLNGTRSTALELCDATY
;
A
#
# COMPACT_ATOMS: atom_id res chain seq x y z
N MET A 1 -13.89 -25.61 -50.77
CA MET A 1 -12.45 -25.53 -51.10
C MET A 1 -12.13 -24.08 -51.41
N LEU A 2 -11.07 -23.55 -50.78
CA LEU A 2 -10.19 -22.45 -51.23
C LEU A 2 -10.85 -21.10 -51.60
N ALA A 3 -10.66 -20.05 -50.81
CA ALA A 3 -9.47 -19.19 -50.72
C ALA A 3 -9.43 -18.07 -51.78
N GLY A 4 -9.21 -16.84 -51.30
CA GLY A 4 -8.27 -15.92 -51.93
C GLY A 4 -8.84 -14.66 -52.61
N SER A 5 -8.25 -13.54 -52.20
CA SER A 5 -7.73 -12.48 -53.08
C SER A 5 -8.47 -11.14 -53.07
N ALA A 6 -7.68 -10.11 -52.75
CA ALA A 6 -8.04 -8.70 -52.60
C ALA A 6 -8.30 -7.98 -53.94
N ALA A 7 -9.08 -6.90 -53.89
CA ALA A 7 -9.05 -5.85 -54.90
C ALA A 7 -9.25 -4.48 -54.25
N THR A 8 -8.15 -3.74 -54.08
CA THR A 8 -8.16 -2.31 -53.82
C THR A 8 -8.62 -1.59 -55.10
N ALA A 9 -9.87 -1.10 -55.09
CA ALA A 9 -10.39 -0.24 -56.14
C ALA A 9 -10.34 1.21 -55.68
N LEU A 10 -9.31 1.95 -56.13
CA LEU A 10 -9.30 3.41 -56.14
C LEU A 10 -10.31 3.86 -57.21
N LEU A 11 -11.56 4.06 -56.80
CA LEU A 11 -12.59 4.70 -57.62
C LEU A 11 -12.62 6.19 -57.27
N ALA A 12 -12.10 7.00 -58.20
CA ALA A 12 -12.33 8.43 -58.21
C ALA A 12 -13.84 8.70 -58.33
N VAL A 13 -14.49 9.03 -57.22
CA VAL A 13 -15.90 9.40 -57.19
C VAL A 13 -16.00 10.83 -57.75
N ALA A 14 -16.25 10.93 -59.05
CA ALA A 14 -16.81 12.12 -59.66
C ALA A 14 -18.15 12.40 -58.96
N GLY A 15 -18.27 13.61 -58.37
CA GLY A 15 -19.36 13.99 -57.51
C GLY A 15 -20.72 13.98 -58.20
N CYS A 16 -21.55 13.02 -57.81
CA CYS A 16 -23.00 13.16 -57.77
C CYS A 16 -23.45 13.17 -56.31
N THR A 17 -22.95 14.12 -55.50
CA THR A 17 -23.58 14.43 -54.21
C THR A 17 -24.84 15.24 -54.50
N THR A 18 -25.94 14.56 -54.83
CA THR A 18 -27.24 15.18 -54.61
C THR A 18 -27.39 15.30 -53.10
N VAL A 19 -27.16 16.50 -52.57
CA VAL A 19 -27.63 16.87 -51.24
C VAL A 19 -29.15 16.83 -51.36
N THR A 20 -29.75 15.69 -51.05
CA THR A 20 -31.17 15.67 -50.68
C THR A 20 -31.30 16.61 -49.50
N GLY A 21 -31.89 17.77 -49.74
CA GLY A 21 -32.13 18.81 -48.74
C GLY A 21 -33.19 18.36 -47.74
N GLY A 22 -32.91 17.30 -46.98
CA GLY A 22 -33.68 16.91 -45.82
C GLY A 22 -33.42 17.91 -44.71
N LYS A 23 -34.45 18.63 -44.27
CA LYS A 23 -34.39 19.34 -42.99
C LYS A 23 -34.47 18.24 -41.94
N GLY A 24 -33.35 17.92 -41.30
CA GLY A 24 -33.37 17.04 -40.12
C GLY A 24 -34.12 17.74 -39.00
N THR A 25 -35.44 17.60 -38.97
CA THR A 25 -36.26 18.07 -37.85
C THR A 25 -36.25 16.98 -36.80
N VAL A 26 -35.90 17.30 -35.55
CA VAL A 26 -36.05 16.35 -34.44
C VAL A 26 -37.51 15.91 -34.40
N ASN A 27 -37.76 14.60 -34.37
CA ASN A 27 -39.11 14.10 -34.22
C ASN A 27 -39.60 14.50 -32.83
N ALA A 28 -40.50 15.48 -32.75
CA ALA A 28 -40.92 16.08 -31.47
C ALA A 28 -41.54 15.04 -30.51
N ALA A 29 -42.07 13.94 -31.05
CA ALA A 29 -42.58 12.80 -30.30
C ALA A 29 -41.48 12.02 -29.55
N ASP A 30 -40.28 11.91 -30.11
CA ASP A 30 -39.17 11.09 -29.57
C ASP A 30 -38.22 11.89 -28.66
N ALA A 31 -38.25 13.22 -28.75
CA ALA A 31 -37.37 14.11 -27.99
C ALA A 31 -37.47 13.99 -26.45
N PRO A 32 -38.65 13.73 -25.84
CA PRO A 32 -38.74 13.46 -24.40
C PRO A 32 -38.12 12.11 -24.02
N ALA A 33 -38.39 11.05 -24.79
CA ALA A 33 -37.87 9.72 -24.52
C ALA A 33 -36.34 9.66 -24.62
N TYR A 34 -35.75 10.35 -25.62
CA TYR A 34 -34.30 10.48 -25.74
C TYR A 34 -33.67 11.28 -24.59
N ARG A 35 -34.31 12.37 -24.14
CA ARG A 35 -33.82 13.12 -22.97
C ARG A 35 -33.84 12.28 -21.69
N THR A 36 -34.90 11.49 -21.50
CA THR A 36 -34.99 10.56 -20.38
C THR A 36 -33.89 9.51 -20.45
N SER A 37 -33.69 8.84 -21.60
CA SER A 37 -32.65 7.82 -21.73
C SER A 37 -31.25 8.39 -21.47
N MET A 38 -30.94 9.57 -22.01
CA MET A 38 -29.67 10.25 -21.74
C MET A 38 -29.51 10.59 -20.25
N SER A 39 -30.55 11.11 -19.60
CA SER A 39 -30.50 11.43 -18.16
C SER A 39 -30.29 10.19 -17.28
N VAL A 40 -30.89 9.05 -17.66
CA VAL A 40 -30.71 7.77 -16.98
C VAL A 40 -29.28 7.27 -17.21
N SER A 41 -28.79 7.24 -18.45
CA SER A 41 -27.42 6.82 -18.75
C SER A 41 -26.37 7.65 -18.03
N VAL A 42 -26.56 8.98 -17.92
CA VAL A 42 -25.65 9.84 -17.15
C VAL A 42 -25.70 9.51 -15.66
N SER A 43 -26.89 9.29 -15.10
CA SER A 43 -27.06 8.94 -13.69
C SER A 43 -26.43 7.58 -13.36
N GLU A 44 -26.66 6.57 -14.21
CA GLU A 44 -26.05 5.24 -14.08
C GLU A 44 -24.54 5.28 -14.28
N SER A 45 -24.05 6.07 -15.23
CA SER A 45 -22.62 6.26 -15.45
C SER A 45 -21.96 6.90 -14.23
N ALA A 46 -22.57 7.97 -13.68
CA ALA A 46 -22.08 8.62 -12.48
C ALA A 46 -22.03 7.66 -11.28
N ALA A 47 -23.09 6.89 -11.07
CA ALA A 47 -23.16 5.89 -9.99
C ALA A 47 -22.14 4.75 -10.18
N SER A 48 -21.97 4.24 -11.40
CA SER A 48 -20.98 3.21 -11.72
C SER A 48 -19.55 3.74 -11.55
N SER A 49 -19.27 4.95 -12.02
CA SER A 49 -17.98 5.62 -11.85
C SER A 49 -17.66 5.85 -10.38
N SER A 50 -18.61 6.33 -9.57
CA SER A 50 -18.39 6.50 -8.13
C SER A 50 -18.12 5.17 -7.43
N ALA A 51 -18.87 4.11 -7.78
CA ALA A 51 -18.65 2.79 -7.18
C ALA A 51 -17.27 2.21 -7.53
N ARG A 52 -16.84 2.36 -8.79
CA ARG A 52 -15.50 1.93 -9.23
C ARG A 52 -14.39 2.71 -8.54
N GLU A 53 -14.55 4.02 -8.37
CA GLU A 53 -13.56 4.83 -7.66
C GLU A 53 -13.50 4.47 -6.17
N SER A 54 -14.65 4.25 -5.52
CA SER A 54 -14.67 3.77 -4.14
C SER A 54 -13.97 2.41 -3.98
N GLN A 55 -14.19 1.48 -4.91
CA GLN A 55 -13.47 0.19 -4.93
C GLN A 55 -11.96 0.38 -5.13
N ARG A 56 -11.57 1.29 -6.01
CA ARG A 56 -10.15 1.61 -6.24
C ARG A 56 -9.50 2.15 -4.98
N GLN A 57 -10.15 3.08 -4.28
CA GLN A 57 -9.65 3.64 -3.02
C GLN A 57 -9.52 2.57 -1.95
N ALA A 58 -10.54 1.72 -1.78
CA ALA A 58 -10.47 0.60 -0.84
C ALA A 58 -9.31 -0.35 -1.16
N SER A 59 -9.12 -0.70 -2.43
CA SER A 59 -8.00 -1.54 -2.87
C SER A 59 -6.63 -0.92 -2.59
N LEU A 60 -6.49 0.40 -2.77
CA LEU A 60 -5.24 1.10 -2.46
C LEU A 60 -4.95 1.16 -0.97
N THR A 61 -5.97 1.37 -0.14
CA THR A 61 -5.85 1.29 1.32
C THR A 61 -5.42 -0.10 1.76
N THR A 62 -6.10 -1.15 1.27
CA THR A 62 -5.74 -2.55 1.57
C THR A 62 -4.31 -2.87 1.15
N GLN A 63 -3.91 -2.47 -0.06
CA GLN A 63 -2.54 -2.68 -0.53
C GLN A 63 -1.51 -1.95 0.34
N ALA A 64 -1.75 -0.68 0.69
CA ALA A 64 -0.85 0.09 1.53
C ALA A 64 -0.69 -0.51 2.94
N MET A 65 -1.78 -1.05 3.51
CA MET A 65 -1.73 -1.77 4.78
C MET A 65 -0.86 -3.03 4.66
N HIS A 66 -1.10 -3.87 3.65
CA HIS A 66 -0.32 -5.09 3.42
C HIS A 66 1.16 -4.81 3.16
N ASP A 67 1.50 -3.81 2.35
CA ASP A 67 2.88 -3.44 2.04
C ASP A 67 3.65 -3.00 3.31
N THR A 68 2.99 -2.23 4.19
CA THR A 68 3.56 -1.81 5.48
C THR A 68 3.70 -2.99 6.44
N CYS A 69 2.68 -3.86 6.49
CA CYS A 69 2.70 -5.07 7.31
C CYS A 69 3.81 -6.05 6.92
N GLU A 70 4.03 -6.25 5.61
CA GLU A 70 5.11 -7.09 5.10
C GLU A 70 6.48 -6.49 5.45
N THR A 71 6.61 -5.16 5.31
CA THR A 71 7.83 -4.42 5.69
C THR A 71 8.13 -4.57 7.19
N LEU A 72 7.13 -4.40 8.05
CA LEU A 72 7.25 -4.63 9.49
C LEU A 72 7.63 -6.08 9.79
N SER A 73 6.90 -7.05 9.25
CA SER A 73 7.11 -8.48 9.51
C SER A 73 8.55 -8.90 9.20
N THR A 74 9.04 -8.55 8.01
CA THR A 74 10.38 -8.91 7.55
C THR A 74 11.47 -8.19 8.36
N THR A 75 11.41 -6.86 8.42
CA THR A 75 12.51 -6.09 9.02
C THR A 75 12.55 -6.21 10.54
N SER A 76 11.40 -6.41 11.20
CA SER A 76 11.37 -6.63 12.64
C SER A 76 11.95 -7.98 13.04
N ALA A 77 11.76 -9.03 12.23
CA ALA A 77 12.37 -10.32 12.47
C ALA A 77 13.91 -10.23 12.41
N ASP A 78 14.43 -9.63 11.34
CA ASP A 78 15.88 -9.42 11.17
C ASP A 78 16.48 -8.59 12.31
N ALA A 79 15.80 -7.53 12.74
CA ALA A 79 16.24 -6.70 13.86
C ALA A 79 16.26 -7.47 15.20
N ILE A 80 15.21 -8.26 15.49
CA ILE A 80 15.13 -9.08 16.70
C ILE A 80 16.22 -10.16 16.71
N ASP A 81 16.51 -10.80 15.58
CA ASP A 81 17.59 -11.79 15.48
C ASP A 81 18.96 -11.19 15.83
N LEU A 82 19.23 -9.97 15.38
CA LEU A 82 20.48 -9.27 15.70
C LEU A 82 20.53 -8.77 17.15
N VAL A 83 19.39 -8.36 17.73
CA VAL A 83 19.29 -8.06 19.16
C VAL A 83 19.54 -9.32 20.00
N ASN A 84 18.99 -10.47 19.61
CA ASN A 84 19.24 -11.75 20.28
C ASN A 84 20.72 -12.13 20.22
N ALA A 85 21.38 -11.95 19.07
CA ALA A 85 22.83 -12.17 18.97
C ALA A 85 23.64 -11.24 19.89
N TYR A 86 23.19 -10.00 20.09
CA TYR A 86 23.78 -9.09 21.08
C TYR A 86 23.58 -9.57 22.52
N VAL A 87 22.36 -10.01 22.88
CA VAL A 87 22.03 -10.56 24.20
C VAL A 87 22.84 -11.82 24.49
N ASP A 88 22.97 -12.73 23.53
CA ASP A 88 23.76 -13.95 23.65
C ASP A 88 25.24 -13.63 23.92
N ALA A 89 25.82 -12.71 23.13
CA ALA A 89 27.19 -12.26 23.33
C ALA A 89 27.43 -11.64 24.72
N PHE A 90 26.42 -10.95 25.27
CA PHE A 90 26.46 -10.41 26.63
C PHE A 90 26.43 -11.52 27.68
N ASN A 91 25.52 -12.49 27.51
CA ASN A 91 25.34 -13.62 28.43
C ASN A 91 26.52 -14.60 28.44
N GLU A 92 27.25 -14.73 27.32
CA GLU A 92 28.47 -15.55 27.19
C GLU A 92 29.73 -14.93 27.83
N GLY A 93 29.55 -13.98 28.75
CA GLY A 93 30.65 -13.33 29.48
C GLY A 93 31.25 -12.12 28.76
N GLY A 94 30.55 -11.56 27.76
CA GLY A 94 30.88 -10.26 27.17
C GLY A 94 31.90 -10.28 26.03
N THR A 95 32.42 -11.46 25.65
CA THR A 95 33.55 -11.58 24.71
C THR A 95 33.25 -11.03 23.31
N ASN A 96 32.00 -11.12 22.85
CA ASN A 96 31.59 -10.72 21.50
C ASN A 96 30.69 -9.47 21.45
N VAL A 97 30.42 -8.83 22.58
CA VAL A 97 29.44 -7.72 22.68
C VAL A 97 29.78 -6.57 21.73
N THR A 98 31.06 -6.23 21.59
CA THR A 98 31.49 -5.14 20.70
C THR A 98 31.24 -5.46 19.22
N ALA A 99 31.23 -6.73 18.84
CA ALA A 99 30.99 -7.16 17.46
C ALA A 99 29.49 -7.19 17.11
N THR A 100 28.61 -7.32 18.11
CA THR A 100 27.15 -7.44 17.93
C THR A 100 26.39 -6.16 18.24
N GLU A 101 26.97 -5.21 19.00
CA GLU A 101 26.37 -3.92 19.36
C GLU A 101 25.95 -3.10 18.11
N GLY A 102 26.89 -2.87 17.19
CA GLY A 102 26.65 -2.10 15.96
C GLY A 102 25.56 -2.70 15.06
N PRO A 103 25.67 -3.99 14.68
CA PRO A 103 24.65 -4.66 13.89
C PRO A 103 23.24 -4.61 14.49
N ALA A 104 23.10 -4.79 15.81
CA ALA A 104 21.80 -4.70 16.47
C ALA A 104 21.21 -3.28 16.42
N ILE A 105 22.02 -2.25 16.69
CA ILE A 105 21.62 -0.84 16.57
C ILE A 105 21.20 -0.51 15.14
N ASP A 106 22.02 -0.90 14.17
CA ASP A 106 21.79 -0.58 12.75
C ASP A 106 20.52 -1.25 12.25
N ALA A 107 20.25 -2.50 12.64
CA ALA A 107 19.06 -3.22 12.21
C ALA A 107 17.76 -2.66 12.83
N LEU A 108 17.79 -2.29 14.11
CA LEU A 108 16.66 -1.63 14.76
C LEU A 108 16.32 -0.29 14.08
N ASN A 109 17.32 0.54 13.79
CA ASN A 109 17.10 1.80 13.08
C ASN A 109 16.66 1.59 11.63
N GLN A 110 17.23 0.62 10.92
CA GLN A 110 16.80 0.29 9.56
C GLN A 110 15.35 -0.21 9.51
N SER A 111 14.93 -1.07 10.44
CA SER A 111 13.53 -1.50 10.54
C SER A 111 12.61 -0.32 10.84
N ALA A 112 12.99 0.54 11.80
CA ALA A 112 12.24 1.74 12.12
C ALA A 112 12.08 2.67 10.89
N ASP A 113 13.15 2.93 10.16
CA ASP A 113 13.13 3.80 8.99
C ASP A 113 12.33 3.18 7.83
N ALA A 114 12.44 1.86 7.62
CA ALA A 114 11.68 1.14 6.59
C ALA A 114 10.17 1.17 6.88
N VAL A 115 9.77 0.93 8.13
CA VAL A 115 8.35 1.00 8.53
C VAL A 115 7.85 2.43 8.41
N ALA A 116 8.56 3.42 8.97
CA ALA A 116 8.17 4.82 8.87
C ALA A 116 8.02 5.29 7.40
N ALA A 117 8.88 4.82 6.49
CA ALA A 117 8.82 5.16 5.08
C ALA A 117 7.68 4.48 4.31
N SER A 118 7.16 3.35 4.79
CA SER A 118 6.06 2.62 4.15
C SER A 118 4.68 3.08 4.61
N VAL A 119 4.58 3.71 5.78
CA VAL A 119 3.32 4.27 6.28
C VAL A 119 2.82 5.41 5.37
N THR A 120 1.54 5.35 4.99
CA THR A 120 0.90 6.35 4.15
C THR A 120 -0.38 6.90 4.78
N ALA A 121 -0.84 8.06 4.29
CA ALA A 121 -2.05 8.72 4.79
C ALA A 121 -3.36 7.94 4.54
N VAL A 122 -3.34 6.93 3.67
CA VAL A 122 -4.52 6.10 3.36
C VAL A 122 -4.70 4.93 4.35
N ILE A 123 -3.69 4.64 5.17
CA ILE A 123 -3.74 3.64 6.24
C ILE A 123 -4.59 4.19 7.41
N PRO A 124 -5.45 3.39 8.07
CA PRO A 124 -6.22 3.81 9.23
C PRO A 124 -5.35 4.31 10.40
N ASP A 125 -5.85 5.30 11.15
CA ASP A 125 -5.13 5.90 12.30
C ASP A 125 -4.59 4.86 13.28
N GLU A 126 -5.43 3.89 13.67
CA GLU A 126 -5.04 2.84 14.64
C GLU A 126 -3.82 2.02 14.19
N MET A 127 -3.73 1.68 12.89
CA MET A 127 -2.56 0.98 12.37
C MET A 127 -1.35 1.88 12.30
N ARG A 128 -1.52 3.16 11.92
CA ARG A 128 -0.42 4.13 11.91
C ARG A 128 0.17 4.31 13.31
N ASP A 129 -0.68 4.46 14.33
CA ASP A 129 -0.26 4.60 15.72
C ASP A 129 0.53 3.36 16.18
N ALA A 130 0.11 2.16 15.78
CA ALA A 130 0.83 0.93 16.09
C ALA A 130 2.19 0.84 15.37
N PHE A 131 2.27 1.26 14.11
CA PHE A 131 3.54 1.33 13.37
C PHE A 131 4.49 2.38 13.96
N ASP A 132 3.98 3.55 14.34
CA ASP A 132 4.76 4.58 15.00
C ASP A 132 5.26 4.11 16.37
N ALA A 133 4.45 3.37 17.13
CA ALA A 133 4.88 2.75 18.38
C ALA A 133 6.02 1.74 18.19
N TRP A 134 5.98 0.93 17.11
CA TRP A 134 7.10 0.07 16.73
C TRP A 134 8.36 0.88 16.39
N VAL A 135 8.23 1.95 15.60
CA VAL A 135 9.34 2.83 15.21
C VAL A 135 10.00 3.44 16.44
N ASP A 136 9.22 3.97 17.37
CA ASP A 136 9.71 4.56 18.62
C ASP A 136 10.34 3.51 19.53
N GLY A 137 9.71 2.34 19.68
CA GLY A 137 10.26 1.22 20.44
C GLY A 137 11.60 0.74 19.91
N ALA A 138 11.73 0.57 18.59
CA ALA A 138 12.96 0.13 17.95
C ALA A 138 14.11 1.14 18.17
N ARG A 139 13.83 2.43 18.00
CA ARG A 139 14.79 3.51 18.26
C ARG A 139 15.17 3.62 19.74
N ALA A 140 14.22 3.40 20.65
CA ALA A 140 14.47 3.38 22.09
C ALA A 140 15.40 2.22 22.48
N THR A 141 15.16 1.02 21.96
CA THR A 141 16.02 -0.15 22.20
C THR A 141 17.41 0.05 21.59
N ALA A 142 17.50 0.60 20.37
CA ALA A 142 18.79 0.93 19.75
C ALA A 142 19.59 1.92 20.61
N LYS A 143 18.91 2.93 21.16
CA LYS A 143 19.51 3.87 22.10
C LYS A 143 19.97 3.18 23.39
N ALA A 144 19.17 2.29 23.96
CA ALA A 144 19.53 1.55 25.17
C ALA A 144 20.82 0.73 24.97
N ILE A 145 20.96 0.07 23.82
CA ILE A 145 22.19 -0.64 23.41
C ILE A 145 23.35 0.37 23.30
N ALA A 146 23.18 1.44 22.53
CA ALA A 146 24.23 2.43 22.28
C ALA A 146 24.73 3.12 23.57
N THR A 147 23.84 3.36 24.53
CA THR A 147 24.18 3.98 25.81
C THR A 147 24.62 2.97 26.87
N LYS A 148 24.64 1.66 26.54
CA LYS A 148 24.97 0.58 27.46
C LYS A 148 24.11 0.65 28.73
N ALA A 149 22.80 0.75 28.52
CA ALA A 149 21.81 0.81 29.58
C ALA A 149 22.00 -0.37 30.56
N SER A 150 21.57 -0.18 31.81
CA SER A 150 21.62 -1.27 32.78
C SER A 150 20.75 -2.45 32.30
N PRO A 151 21.01 -3.70 32.76
CA PRO A 151 20.23 -4.85 32.34
C PRO A 151 18.72 -4.68 32.55
N GLY A 152 18.30 -4.02 33.63
CA GLY A 152 16.89 -3.72 33.88
C GLY A 152 16.30 -2.79 32.83
N GLU A 153 16.95 -1.65 32.58
CA GLU A 153 16.51 -0.68 31.57
C GLU A 153 16.49 -1.26 30.15
N PHE A 154 17.48 -2.11 29.82
CA PHE A 154 17.51 -2.81 28.54
C PHE A 154 16.37 -3.82 28.41
N ASN A 155 16.11 -4.62 29.44
CA ASN A 155 15.00 -5.58 29.44
C ASN A 155 13.65 -4.88 29.30
N ASP A 156 13.44 -3.76 30.02
CA ASP A 156 12.22 -2.96 29.89
C ASP A 156 12.04 -2.43 28.45
N ALA A 157 13.12 -1.99 27.80
CA ALA A 157 13.08 -1.55 26.41
C ALA A 157 12.76 -2.70 25.44
N VAL A 158 13.34 -3.89 25.65
CA VAL A 158 13.06 -5.09 24.84
C VAL A 158 11.63 -5.58 25.04
N ASP A 159 11.11 -5.59 26.28
CA ASP A 159 9.73 -5.96 26.56
C ASP A 159 8.74 -5.00 25.88
N SER A 160 9.01 -3.68 25.96
CA SER A 160 8.23 -2.67 25.24
C SER A 160 8.30 -2.89 23.72
N LEU A 161 9.49 -3.14 23.17
CA LEU A 161 9.68 -3.42 21.74
C LEU A 161 8.85 -4.64 21.31
N ASN A 162 8.92 -5.73 22.05
CA ASN A 162 8.16 -6.96 21.77
C ASN A 162 6.64 -6.75 21.88
N GLY A 163 6.20 -5.92 22.83
CA GLY A 163 4.81 -5.52 22.96
C GLY A 163 4.31 -4.77 21.73
N THR A 164 5.01 -3.70 21.33
CA THR A 164 4.64 -2.91 20.14
C THR A 164 4.66 -3.74 18.86
N ARG A 165 5.64 -4.65 18.72
CA ARG A 165 5.69 -5.60 17.60
C ARG A 165 4.47 -6.50 17.56
N SER A 166 4.11 -7.10 18.69
CA SER A 166 2.96 -8.02 18.78
C SER A 166 1.68 -7.31 18.41
N THR A 167 1.42 -6.13 18.99
CA THR A 167 0.23 -5.32 18.69
C THR A 167 0.15 -4.94 17.21
N ALA A 168 1.25 -4.49 16.61
CA ALA A 168 1.25 -4.11 15.19
C ALA A 168 1.04 -5.33 14.28
N LEU A 169 1.63 -6.49 14.60
CA LEU A 169 1.43 -7.73 13.82
C LEU A 169 0.03 -8.32 13.98
N GLU A 170 -0.60 -8.20 15.16
CA GLU A 170 -2.00 -8.59 15.37
C GLU A 170 -2.96 -7.75 14.51
N LEU A 171 -2.73 -6.44 14.44
CA LEU A 171 -3.49 -5.57 13.54
C LEU A 171 -3.26 -5.93 12.07
N CYS A 172 -2.03 -6.27 11.69
CA CYS A 172 -1.71 -6.73 10.36
C CYS A 172 -2.43 -8.02 9.98
N ASP A 173 -2.47 -9.01 10.88
CA ASP A 173 -3.19 -10.28 10.65
C ASP A 173 -4.70 -10.03 10.42
N ALA A 174 -5.30 -9.08 11.14
CA ALA A 174 -6.70 -8.70 10.97
C ALA A 174 -7.02 -8.04 9.61
N THR A 175 -6.01 -7.74 8.77
CA THR A 175 -6.22 -7.21 7.41
C THR A 175 -6.33 -8.25 6.31
N TYR A 176 -6.02 -9.52 6.61
CA TYR A 176 -6.07 -10.65 5.66
C TYR A 176 -7.33 -11.52 5.85
#